data_AF-A0A9D8SIT0-F1
#
_entry.id   AF-A0A9D8SIT0-F1
#
_cell.length_a   1.000
_cell.length_b   1.000
_cell.length_c   1.000
_cell.angle_alpha   90.00
_cell.angle_beta   90.00
_cell.angle_gamma   90.00
#
_symmetry.space_group_name_H-M   'P 1'
#
loop_
_entity.id
_entity.type
_entity.pdbx_description
1 polymer ?
#
loop_
_entity_poly.entity_id
_entity_poly.type
_entity_poly.pdbx_seq_one_letter_code
_entity_poly.pdbx_strand_id
1 'polypeptide(L)' 'MKKFLLGIKLSMFIIVIATIAAGIAAEFLLQNRWLGFIGVGIPLTALYWWQEYTKMAELDKKLKTKHKNKYR' A
#
# COMPACT_ATOMS: atom_id res chain seq x y z
N MET A 1 8.30 -0.90 -17.97
CA MET A 1 7.71 -0.33 -16.73
C MET A 1 7.47 -1.35 -15.62
N LYS A 2 7.11 -2.62 -15.90
CA LYS A 2 6.93 -3.64 -14.84
C LYS A 2 8.23 -4.05 -14.11
N LYS A 3 9.39 -4.00 -14.79
CA LYS A 3 10.70 -4.39 -14.21
C LYS A 3 11.22 -3.41 -13.14
N PHE A 4 10.91 -2.12 -13.24
CA PHE A 4 11.34 -1.12 -12.25
C PHE A 4 10.63 -1.28 -10.90
N LEU A 5 9.36 -1.72 -10.92
CA LEU A 5 8.59 -2.02 -9.71
C LEU A 5 8.99 -3.35 -9.04
N LEU A 6 9.61 -4.28 -9.78
CA LEU A 6 10.00 -5.59 -9.27
C LEU A 6 11.32 -5.61 -8.48
N GLY A 7 12.17 -4.59 -8.64
CA GLY A 7 13.47 -4.48 -7.96
C GLY A 7 13.36 -3.98 -6.51
N ILE A 8 12.24 -3.32 -6.17
CA ILE A 8 11.98 -2.79 -4.84
C ILE A 8 11.01 -3.75 -4.14
N LYS A 9 11.52 -4.89 -3.66
CA LYS A 9 10.84 -5.63 -2.58
C LYS A 9 11.09 -4.91 -1.25
N LEU A 10 10.72 -3.62 -1.16
CA LEU A 10 10.60 -3.00 0.15
C LEU A 10 9.40 -3.66 0.83
N SER A 11 9.63 -4.28 1.99
CA SER A 11 8.53 -4.85 2.75
C SER A 11 7.57 -3.72 3.14
N MET A 12 6.27 -4.03 3.20
CA MET A 12 5.24 -3.09 3.67
C MET A 12 5.65 -2.40 4.98
N PHE A 13 6.36 -3.11 5.85
CA PHE A 13 6.91 -2.58 7.09
C PHE A 13 7.92 -1.43 6.89
N ILE A 14 8.86 -1.58 5.95
CA ILE A 14 9.83 -0.51 5.66
C ILE A 14 9.13 0.70 5.04
N ILE A 15 8.11 0.48 4.21
CA ILE A 15 7.32 1.57 3.61
C ILE A 15 6.59 2.35 4.73
N VAL A 16 5.96 1.65 5.67
CA VAL A 16 5.29 2.29 6.82
C VAL A 16 6.28 3.09 7.66
N ILE A 17 7.44 2.52 8.00
CA ILE A 17 8.48 3.22 8.78
C ILE A 17 9.00 4.46 8.05
N ALA A 18 9.32 4.32 6.75
CA ALA A 18 9.80 5.44 5.94
C ALA A 18 8.76 6.56 5.85
N THR A 19 7.48 6.21 5.73
CA THR A 19 6.39 7.18 5.69
C THR A 19 6.28 7.93 7.02
N ILE A 20 6.30 7.22 8.15
CA ILE A 20 6.24 7.82 9.49
C ILE A 20 7.45 8.75 9.72
N ALA A 21 8.66 8.28 9.39
CA ALA A 21 9.88 9.07 9.53
C ALA A 21 9.86 10.33 8.65
N ALA A 22 9.37 10.22 7.41
CA ALA A 22 9.20 11.35 6.51
C ALA A 22 8.16 12.36 7.03
N GLY A 23 7.06 11.87 7.62
CA GLY A 23 6.06 12.70 8.28
C GLY A 23 6.63 13.51 9.42
N ILE A 24 7.34 12.85 10.33
CA ILE A 24 8.01 13.49 11.47
C ILE A 24 9.05 14.51 10.98
N ALA A 25 9.88 14.14 10.00
CA ALA A 25 10.87 15.05 9.42
C ALA A 25 10.21 16.28 8.77
N ALA A 26 9.08 16.11 8.07
CA ALA A 26 8.32 17.20 7.48
C ALA A 26 7.72 18.13 8.55
N GLU A 27 7.24 17.60 9.67
CA GLU A 27 6.77 18.42 10.80
C GLU A 27 7.90 19.26 11.39
N PHE A 28 9.09 18.68 11.58
CA PHE A 28 10.25 19.41 12.11
C PHE A 28 10.78 20.48 11.15
N LEU A 29 10.82 20.20 9.83
CA LEU A 29 11.34 21.13 8.84
C LEU A 29 10.37 22.29 8.53
N LEU A 30 9.07 22.01 8.49
CA LEU A 30 8.05 22.99 8.09
C LEU A 30 7.34 23.62 9.29
N GLN A 31 7.67 23.20 10.52
CA GLN A 31 7.04 23.59 11.79
C GLN A 31 5.51 23.54 11.75
N ASN A 32 4.95 22.68 10.90
CA ASN A 32 3.53 22.60 10.65
C ASN A 32 3.03 21.17 10.82
N ARG A 33 2.34 20.94 11.94
CA ARG A 33 1.81 19.63 12.35
C ARG A 33 0.79 19.05 11.36
N TRP A 34 0.14 19.90 10.57
CA TRP A 34 -0.82 19.45 9.55
C TRP A 34 -0.14 18.76 8.37
N LEU A 35 1.10 19.16 8.05
CA LEU A 35 1.86 18.60 6.94
C LEU A 35 2.39 17.19 7.22
N GLY A 36 2.74 16.87 8.47
CA GLY A 36 3.04 15.49 8.86
C GLY A 36 1.82 14.58 8.79
N PHE A 37 0.66 15.06 9.24
CA PHE A 37 -0.58 14.29 9.17
C PHE A 37 -0.99 13.98 7.72
N ILE A 38 -0.81 14.93 6.80
CA ILE A 38 -1.06 14.76 5.37
C ILE A 38 0.02 13.87 4.73
N GLY A 39 1.29 14.10 5.07
CA GLY A 39 2.44 13.35 4.56
C GLY A 39 2.47 11.89 4.98
N VAL A 40 1.86 11.54 6.11
CA VAL A 40 1.72 10.15 6.59
C VAL A 40 0.37 9.55 6.22
N GLY A 41 -0.71 10.32 6.37
CA GLY A 41 -2.07 9.85 6.17
C GLY A 41 -2.39 9.51 4.73
N ILE A 42 -2.00 10.36 3.77
CA ILE A 42 -2.30 10.13 2.34
C ILE A 42 -1.59 8.87 1.81
N PRO A 43 -0.28 8.65 2.06
CA PRO A 43 0.38 7.45 1.58
C PRO A 43 -0.13 6.16 2.23
N LEU A 44 -0.44 6.19 3.53
CA LEU A 44 -0.97 5.02 4.23
C LEU A 44 -2.39 4.64 3.77
N THR A 45 -3.25 5.64 3.53
CA THR A 45 -4.61 5.39 3.02
C THR A 45 -4.59 4.84 1.60
N ALA A 46 -3.72 5.37 0.73
CA ALA A 46 -3.51 4.83 -0.61
C ALA A 46 -2.98 3.38 -0.59
N LEU A 47 -2.04 3.06 0.30
CA LEU A 47 -1.52 1.70 0.50
C LEU A 47 -2.60 0.74 0.98
N TYR A 48 -3.45 1.18 1.91
CA TYR A 48 -4.56 0.37 2.42
C TYR A 48 -5.56 0.02 1.32
N TRP A 49 -5.97 1.01 0.51
CA TRP A 49 -6.85 0.74 -0.63
C TRP A 49 -6.21 -0.22 -1.62
N TRP A 50 -4.93 -0.03 -1.95
CA TRP A 50 -4.23 -0.94 -2.85
C TRP A 50 -4.26 -2.38 -2.34
N GLN A 51 -3.98 -2.60 -1.05
CA GLN A 51 -4.08 -3.93 -0.45
C GLN A 51 -5.49 -4.50 -0.59
N GLU A 52 -6.52 -3.72 -0.29
CA GLU A 52 -7.89 -4.20 -0.33
C GLU A 52 -8.32 -4.58 -1.76
N TYR A 53 -7.98 -3.77 -2.76
CA TYR A 53 -8.19 -4.12 -4.17
C TYR A 53 -7.47 -5.41 -4.56
N THR A 54 -6.24 -5.63 -4.11
CA THR A 54 -5.52 -6.87 -4.41
C THR A 54 -6.16 -8.10 -3.78
N LYS A 55 -6.66 -8.00 -2.54
CA LYS A 55 -7.39 -9.09 -1.87
C LYS A 55 -8.68 -9.44 -2.62
N MET A 56 -9.45 -8.43 -3.03
CA MET A 56 -10.68 -8.62 -3.79
C MET A 56 -10.41 -9.28 -5.15
N ALA A 57 -9.36 -8.86 -5.85
CA ALA A 57 -8.96 -9.46 -7.12
C ALA A 57 -8.50 -10.93 -6.98
N GLU A 58 -7.82 -11.26 -5.87
CA GLU A 58 -7.41 -12.64 -5.59
C GLU A 58 -8.60 -13.53 -5.21
N LEU A 59 -9.55 -13.00 -4.44
CA LEU A 59 -10.80 -13.67 -4.10
C LEU A 59 -11.64 -13.97 -5.34
N ASP A 60 -11.81 -13.01 -6.25
CA ASP A 60 -12.57 -13.21 -7.49
C ASP A 60 -11.92 -14.28 -8.40
N LYS A 61 -10.59 -14.32 -8.46
CA LYS A 61 -9.85 -15.41 -9.13
C LYS A 61 -10.11 -16.77 -8.48
N LYS A 62 -10.06 -16.86 -7.15
CA LYS A 62 -10.32 -18.10 -6.38
C LYS A 62 -11.76 -18.60 -6.54
N LEU A 63 -12.73 -17.69 -6.62
CA LEU A 63 -14.13 -18.03 -6.86
C LEU A 63 -14.35 -18.58 -8.27
N LYS A 64 -13.77 -17.95 -9.30
CA LYS A 64 -13.86 -18.40 -10.69
C LYS A 64 -13.21 -19.77 -10.91
N THR A 65 -12.06 -20.04 -10.27
CA THR A 65 -11.42 -21.37 -10.34
C THR A 65 -12.23 -22.44 -9.61
N LYS A 66 -12.79 -22.15 -8.42
CA LYS A 66 -13.71 -23.07 -7.73
C LYS A 66 -14.95 -23.38 -8.54
N HIS A 67 -15.57 -22.37 -9.16
CA HIS A 67 -16.74 -22.57 -10.00
C HIS A 67 -16.40 -23.48 -11.19
N LYS A 68 -15.28 -23.22 -11.89
CA LYS A 68 -14.85 -24.03 -13.03
C LYS A 68 -14.50 -25.48 -12.68
N ASN A 69 -14.05 -25.74 -11.44
CA ASN A 69 -13.73 -27.10 -10.95
C ASN A 69 -14.96 -27.85 -10.40
N LYS A 70 -16.11 -27.19 -10.20
CA LYS A 70 -17.36 -27.81 -9.74
C LYS A 70 -18.18 -28.40 -10.90
N TYR A 71 -17.96 -27.93 -12.13
CA TYR A 71 -18.60 -28.41 -13.36
C TYR A 71 -17.65 -29.20 -14.27
N ARG A 72 -16.50 -29.63 -13.71
CA ARG A 72 -15.62 -30.65 -14.27
C ARG A 72 -15.71 -31.88 -13.38
#